data_AF-A0A0N9HU85-F1
#
_entry.id   AF-A0A0N9HU85-F1
#
_cell.length_a   1.000
_cell.length_b   1.000
_cell.length_c   1.000
_cell.angle_alpha   90.00
_cell.angle_beta   90.00
_cell.angle_gamma   90.00
#
_symmetry.space_group_name_H-M   'P 1'
#
loop_
_entity.id
_entity.type
_entity.pdbx_description
1 polymer ?
#
loop_
_entity_poly.entity_id
_entity_poly.type
_entity_poly.pdbx_seq_one_letter_code
_entity_poly.pdbx_strand_id
1 'polypeptide(L)' 'MNAQLFTLTKADDPNEVYAWGMQITTADDTEAVVYRRDPVSQRAMFGVHDSAEAALARYGSAHDLALQWEV' A
#
# COMPACT_ATOMS: atom_id res chain seq x y z
N MET A 1 1.59 18.49 -8.27
CA MET A 1 1.11 17.46 -7.33
C MET A 1 0.45 16.37 -8.15
N ASN A 2 0.86 15.12 -7.94
CA ASN A 2 0.32 13.94 -8.58
C ASN A 2 -0.11 12.95 -7.49
N ALA A 3 -1.22 12.25 -7.68
CA ALA A 3 -1.68 11.20 -6.79
C ALA A 3 -1.94 9.95 -7.63
N GLN A 4 -1.31 8.84 -7.27
CA GLN A 4 -1.44 7.56 -7.97
C GLN A 4 -1.89 6.49 -6.98
N LEU A 5 -2.95 5.76 -7.36
CA LEU A 5 -3.47 4.67 -6.56
C LEU A 5 -2.65 3.40 -6.79
N PHE A 6 -2.46 2.65 -5.70
CA PHE A 6 -1.83 1.35 -5.74
C PHE A 6 -2.52 0.39 -4.78
N THR A 7 -2.28 -0.90 -4.98
CA THR A 7 -2.63 -1.94 -4.02
C THR A 7 -1.40 -2.75 -3.66
N LEU A 8 -1.36 -3.23 -2.42
CA LEU A 8 -0.50 -4.33 -2.04
C LEU A 8 -1.33 -5.59 -2.14
N THR A 9 -0.91 -6.53 -2.98
CA THR A 9 -1.59 -7.81 -3.20
C THR A 9 -0.74 -8.96 -2.70
N LYS A 10 -1.32 -10.14 -2.54
CA LYS A 10 -0.53 -11.35 -2.37
C LYS A 10 0.37 -11.56 -3.59
N ALA A 11 1.62 -11.99 -3.37
CA ALA A 11 2.59 -12.10 -4.46
C ALA A 11 2.22 -13.16 -5.51
N ASP A 12 1.51 -14.22 -5.11
CA ASP A 12 1.07 -15.33 -5.97
C ASP A 12 -0.36 -15.17 -6.51
N ASP A 13 -1.14 -14.22 -6.01
CA ASP A 13 -2.50 -13.90 -6.50
C ASP A 13 -2.75 -12.37 -6.46
N PRO A 14 -2.69 -11.68 -7.62
CA PRO A 14 -2.92 -10.25 -7.69
C PRO A 14 -4.38 -9.84 -7.44
N ASN A 15 -5.33 -10.78 -7.36
CA ASN A 15 -6.73 -10.47 -7.03
C ASN A 15 -6.96 -10.40 -5.51
N GLU A 16 -6.02 -10.92 -4.71
CA GLU A 16 -6.12 -10.90 -3.25
C GLU A 16 -5.44 -9.64 -2.70
N VAL A 17 -6.24 -8.60 -2.48
CA VAL A 17 -5.77 -7.31 -1.96
C VAL A 17 -5.53 -7.39 -0.46
N TYR A 18 -4.29 -7.12 -0.04
CA TYR A 18 -3.90 -6.99 1.35
C TYR A 18 -4.15 -5.57 1.89
N ALA A 19 -3.82 -4.54 1.10
CA ALA A 19 -4.02 -3.15 1.46
C ALA A 19 -4.21 -2.28 0.20
N TRP A 20 -4.95 -1.19 0.36
CA TRP A 20 -5.08 -0.13 -0.64
C TRP A 20 -4.17 1.03 -0.27
N GLY A 21 -3.63 1.71 -1.26
CA GLY A 21 -2.74 2.84 -1.03
C GLY A 21 -2.86 3.94 -2.08
N MET A 22 -2.37 5.10 -1.71
CA MET A 22 -2.25 6.25 -2.59
C MET A 22 -0.87 6.88 -2.37
N GLN A 23 -0.07 6.97 -3.42
CA GLN A 23 1.17 7.72 -3.41
C GLN A 23 0.91 9.14 -3.91
N ILE A 24 1.31 10.11 -3.12
CA ILE A 24 1.20 11.53 -3.40
C ILE A 24 2.62 12.06 -3.63
N THR A 25 2.88 12.57 -4.82
CA THR A 25 4.16 13.21 -5.16
C THR A 25 3.94 14.71 -5.36
N THR A 26 4.70 15.51 -4.61
CA THR A 26 4.76 16.97 -4.71
C THR A 26 6.09 17.39 -5.34
N ALA A 27 6.39 18.70 -5.37
CA ALA A 27 7.70 19.16 -5.83
C ALA A 27 8.82 18.88 -4.81
N ASP A 28 8.45 18.77 -3.53
CA ASP A 28 9.37 18.72 -2.40
C ASP A 28 9.48 17.32 -1.80
N ASP A 29 8.45 16.48 -1.97
CA ASP A 29 8.36 15.18 -1.29
C ASP A 29 7.47 14.15 -2.00
N THR A 30 7.61 12.88 -1.60
CA THR A 30 6.71 11.77 -1.91
C THR A 30 6.26 11.10 -0.61
N GLU A 31 4.97 10.85 -0.51
CA GLU A 31 4.39 10.09 0.61
C GLU A 31 3.42 9.04 0.08
N ALA A 32 3.24 7.95 0.79
CA ALA A 32 2.23 6.94 0.53
C ALA A 32 1.34 6.73 1.76
N VAL A 33 0.05 6.95 1.57
CA VAL A 33 -0.97 6.63 2.57
C VAL A 33 -1.54 5.26 2.27
N VAL A 34 -1.53 4.37 3.25
CA VAL A 34 -2.03 3.01 3.14
C VAL A 34 -3.21 2.82 4.08
N TYR A 35 -4.25 2.16 3.58
CA TYR A 35 -5.40 1.70 4.33
C TYR A 35 -5.53 0.18 4.21
N ARG A 36 -5.80 -0.46 5.34
CA ARG A 36 -6.21 -1.87 5.38
C ARG A 36 -7.28 -2.08 6.44
N ARG A 37 -8.03 -3.15 6.28
CA ARG A 37 -8.94 -3.66 7.30
C ARG A 37 -8.42 -5.00 7.78
N ASP A 38 -8.18 -5.12 9.08
CA ASP A 38 -7.79 -6.40 9.66
C ASP A 38 -8.93 -7.42 9.46
N PRO A 39 -8.68 -8.59 8.85
CA PRO A 39 -9.75 -9.52 8.50
C PRO A 39 -10.42 -10.15 9.73
N VAL A 40 -9.72 -10.23 10.85
CA VAL A 40 -10.23 -10.87 12.08
C VAL A 40 -11.02 -9.88 12.93
N SER A 41 -10.40 -8.76 13.30
CA SER A 41 -10.98 -7.74 14.18
C SER A 41 -11.83 -6.71 13.47
N GLN A 42 -11.80 -6.68 12.13
CA GLN A 42 -12.47 -5.67 11.28
C GLN A 42 -12.04 -4.23 11.55
N ARG A 43 -10.97 -4.03 12.33
CA ARG A 43 -10.43 -2.72 12.66
C ARG A 43 -9.77 -2.09 11.43
N ALA A 44 -10.09 -0.83 11.20
CA ALA A 44 -9.40 -0.01 10.22
C ALA A 44 -7.98 0.34 10.71
N MET A 45 -7.00 0.16 9.83
CA MET A 45 -5.62 0.54 10.07
C MET A 45 -5.15 1.45 8.95
N PHE A 46 -4.43 2.50 9.32
CA PHE A 46 -3.86 3.48 8.40
C PHE A 46 -2.37 3.63 8.68
N GLY A 47 -1.58 3.84 7.64
CA GLY A 47 -0.14 4.10 7.73
C GLY A 47 0.28 5.18 6.73
N VAL A 48 1.32 5.94 7.07
CA VAL A 48 1.99 6.86 6.16
C VAL A 48 3.43 6.41 6.02
N HIS A 49 3.92 6.41 4.78
CA HIS A 49 5.23 5.92 4.38
C HIS A 49 5.88 6.88 3.37
N ASP A 50 7.19 6.80 3.19
CA ASP A 50 7.92 7.66 2.26
C ASP A 50 7.66 7.31 0.77
N SER A 51 7.14 6.10 0.50
CA SER A 51 6.71 5.68 -0.84
C SER A 51 5.87 4.40 -0.79
N ALA A 52 5.29 4.01 -1.91
CA ALA A 52 4.58 2.74 -2.07
C ALA A 52 5.53 1.53 -1.85
N GLU A 53 6.79 1.63 -2.27
CA GLU A 53 7.83 0.63 -2.04
C GLU A 53 8.23 0.56 -0.56
N ALA A 54 8.29 1.69 0.14
CA ALA A 54 8.53 1.70 1.58
C ALA A 54 7.38 1.03 2.35
N ALA A 55 6.13 1.25 1.92
CA ALA A 55 4.98 0.52 2.43
C ALA A 55 5.09 -0.99 2.14
N LEU A 56 5.43 -1.37 0.90
CA LEU A 56 5.66 -2.77 0.52
C LEU A 56 6.75 -3.40 1.40
N ALA A 57 7.89 -2.74 1.61
CA ALA A 57 8.95 -3.25 2.47
C ALA A 57 8.48 -3.45 3.91
N ARG A 58 7.66 -2.54 4.44
CA ARG A 58 7.13 -2.65 5.81
C ARG A 58 6.19 -3.83 5.97
N TYR A 59 5.19 -3.98 5.11
CA TYR A 59 4.19 -5.05 5.20
C TYR A 59 4.70 -6.38 4.65
N GLY A 60 5.53 -6.32 3.61
CA GLY A 60 6.21 -7.45 2.97
C GLY A 60 7.20 -8.17 3.87
N SER A 61 7.64 -7.54 4.97
CA SER A 61 8.48 -8.20 5.97
C SER A 61 7.79 -9.38 6.69
N ALA A 62 6.45 -9.38 6.71
CA ALA A 62 5.64 -10.40 7.39
C ALA A 62 4.76 -11.22 6.44
N HIS A 63 4.56 -10.76 5.21
CA HIS A 63 3.69 -11.35 4.22
C HIS A 63 4.36 -11.31 2.85
N ASP A 64 4.17 -12.34 2.02
CA ASP A 64 4.67 -12.31 0.65
C ASP A 64 3.73 -11.47 -0.21
N LEU A 65 4.14 -10.23 -0.50
CA LEU A 65 3.31 -9.21 -1.14
C LEU A 65 3.96 -8.66 -2.41
N ALA A 66 3.12 -8.17 -3.32
CA ALA A 66 3.51 -7.42 -4.50
C ALA A 66 2.83 -6.05 -4.53
N LEU A 67 3.48 -5.07 -5.16
CA LEU A 67 2.94 -3.74 -5.44
C LEU A 67 2.29 -3.73 -6.82
N GLN A 68 1.03 -3.30 -6.91
CA GLN A 68 0.28 -3.14 -8.15
C GLN A 68 -0.22 -1.70 -8.26
N TRP A 69 0.14 -1.03 -9.36
CA TRP A 69 -0.34 0.32 -9.66
C TRP A 69 -1.64 0.27 -10.45
N GLU A 70 -2.58 1.17 -10.15
CA GLU A 70 -3.76 1.35 -11.00
C GLU A 70 -3.35 2.05 -12.30
N VAL A 71 -3.87 1.53 -13.42
CA VAL A 71 -3.60 1.98 -14.80
C VAL A 71 -4.69 2.93 -15.28
#